data_AF-A0A6J2K5V0-F1
#
_entry.id   AF-A0A6J2K5V0-F1
#
_cell.length_a   1.000
_cell.length_b   1.000
_cell.length_c   1.000
_cell.angle_alpha   90.00
_cell.angle_beta   90.00
_cell.angle_gamma   90.00
#
_symmetry.space_group_name_H-M   'P 1'
#
loop_
_entity.id
_entity.type
_entity.pdbx_description
1 polymer ?
#
loop_
_entity_poly.entity_id
_entity_poly.type
_entity_poly.pdbx_seq_one_letter_code
_entity_poly.pdbx_strand_id
1 'polypeptide(L)'
;MSLNRIIANGVGASGNKKNPNESPCYFCNELFEMGQLQNHLKQCGSILEQCPLRCGAWIQRKHKDTHVRECPQMEKARNSTSPSHASMPAPAPPVPPASVHTWSPRSVPLEDCVSYLEKEVANIKLVITEESSHRDIQSTEMETIRSKLVLVEERTQHFLSTLVSLRAAVDDEASRSANWAAQFKHDLANVQIALQVIMIDCCAKEDVIQYLKQTVEEERERNAENRAALETELLEARRSSEQLAQLSALRSQLQNSGPDRPSIDRLAVLEVATADARAEAAEHAAKMDIVSRDLRALTKSYHKLRTELADFQAKISFNHHEMGSDDGHFIWRIENYTARMKDARENDTVLSSPIFRTHKYGYTLKAELNLNGIGKWKGRHITCTVRLVGGPYDPLLEWPCDLNINIVLKDQPANRKQAMDIVKSLQLRRKSSSKRHDYDHADEEAKTKSNEALDKSVLQMKRQYIFIPHASLEKFDYIKNDVMFLEFLANQ
;
A
#
# COMPACT_ATOMS: atom_id res chain seq x y z
N MET A 1 13.98 -9.58 -31.59
CA MET A 1 13.42 -10.59 -30.68
C MET A 1 13.01 -11.80 -31.50
N SER A 2 13.73 -12.91 -31.39
CA SER A 2 13.35 -14.22 -31.94
C SER A 2 13.71 -15.32 -30.94
N LEU A 3 12.80 -16.28 -30.83
CA LEU A 3 12.74 -17.40 -29.90
C LEU A 3 13.65 -18.59 -30.29
N ASN A 4 14.12 -19.29 -29.25
CA ASN A 4 14.30 -20.74 -29.06
C ASN A 4 15.05 -21.63 -30.09
N ARG A 5 16.03 -22.40 -29.56
CA ARG A 5 16.14 -23.89 -29.50
C ARG A 5 17.62 -24.37 -29.50
N ILE A 6 18.10 -25.10 -28.47
CA ILE A 6 18.33 -26.59 -28.39
C ILE A 6 19.85 -26.91 -28.46
N ILE A 7 20.55 -27.80 -27.70
CA ILE A 7 20.23 -28.88 -26.74
C ILE A 7 21.50 -29.34 -25.96
N ALA A 8 21.27 -29.82 -24.70
CA ALA A 8 21.92 -30.89 -23.87
C ALA A 8 23.45 -30.93 -23.62
N ASN A 9 23.97 -31.39 -22.47
CA ASN A 9 23.61 -32.52 -21.59
C ASN A 9 23.73 -32.17 -20.09
N GLY A 10 22.90 -32.83 -19.26
CA GLY A 10 23.00 -32.79 -17.80
C GLY A 10 23.56 -34.08 -17.19
N VAL A 11 23.90 -34.04 -15.89
CA VAL A 11 23.75 -35.11 -14.88
C VAL A 11 23.80 -34.44 -13.50
N GLY A 12 22.91 -34.83 -12.57
CA GLY A 12 23.25 -34.90 -11.15
C GLY A 12 22.54 -33.92 -10.21
N ALA A 13 21.40 -34.35 -9.69
CA ALA A 13 20.71 -33.75 -8.56
C ALA A 13 21.52 -33.89 -7.25
N SER A 14 21.52 -32.85 -6.42
CA SER A 14 21.40 -32.97 -4.96
C SER A 14 20.92 -31.64 -4.41
N GLY A 15 19.68 -31.65 -3.90
CA GLY A 15 19.17 -30.54 -3.13
C GLY A 15 20.00 -30.37 -1.87
N ASN A 16 20.56 -29.19 -1.69
CA ASN A 16 21.07 -28.76 -0.41
C ASN A 16 20.40 -27.44 -0.05
N LYS A 17 19.83 -27.41 1.15
CA LYS A 17 19.18 -26.24 1.74
C LYS A 17 20.16 -25.08 1.68
N LYS A 18 19.81 -23.98 1.01
CA LYS A 18 20.62 -22.76 0.98
C LYS A 18 20.67 -22.17 2.38
N ASN A 19 21.78 -22.34 3.08
CA ASN A 19 22.11 -21.55 4.25
C ASN A 19 22.31 -20.09 3.82
N PRO A 20 21.65 -19.11 4.46
CA PRO A 20 21.72 -17.70 4.05
C PRO A 20 23.08 -17.02 4.31
N ASN A 21 24.07 -17.75 4.86
CA ASN A 21 25.37 -17.20 5.29
C ASN A 21 26.59 -17.69 4.47
N GLU A 22 26.37 -18.33 3.31
CA GLU A 22 27.45 -18.80 2.43
C GLU A 22 27.58 -17.91 1.19
N SER A 23 28.81 -17.50 0.87
CA SER A 23 29.13 -16.65 -0.29
C SER A 23 30.02 -17.41 -1.28
N PRO A 24 29.70 -17.41 -2.59
CA PRO A 24 30.50 -18.10 -3.60
C PRO A 24 31.78 -17.33 -3.92
N CYS A 25 32.88 -18.06 -4.14
CA CYS A 25 34.10 -17.51 -4.71
C CYS A 25 33.90 -17.22 -6.21
N TYR A 26 34.07 -15.97 -6.62
CA TYR A 26 33.84 -15.55 -8.01
C TYR A 26 34.77 -16.23 -9.05
N PHE A 27 35.89 -16.82 -8.62
CA PHE A 27 36.91 -17.39 -9.51
C PHE A 27 36.85 -18.92 -9.66
N CYS A 28 36.45 -19.66 -8.61
CA CYS A 28 36.29 -21.12 -8.66
C CYS A 28 34.83 -21.59 -8.47
N ASN A 29 33.93 -20.67 -8.11
CA ASN A 29 32.50 -20.91 -7.88
C ASN A 29 32.17 -21.87 -6.71
N GLU A 30 33.12 -22.11 -5.81
CA GLU A 30 32.91 -22.87 -4.56
C GLU A 30 32.30 -21.97 -3.46
N LEU A 31 31.45 -22.53 -2.61
CA LEU A 31 30.72 -21.82 -1.55
C LEU A 31 31.50 -21.82 -0.24
N PHE A 32 31.60 -20.66 0.42
CA PHE A 32 32.32 -20.48 1.67
C PHE A 32 31.48 -19.73 2.71
N GLU A 33 31.57 -20.14 3.97
CA GLU A 33 30.92 -19.45 5.09
C GLU A 33 31.52 -18.06 5.35
N MET A 34 30.70 -17.16 5.91
CA MET A 34 31.06 -15.78 6.22
C MET A 34 32.37 -15.69 7.05
N GLY A 35 33.38 -15.01 6.50
CA GLY A 35 34.71 -14.85 7.10
C GLY A 35 35.80 -15.78 6.54
N GLN A 36 35.44 -16.93 5.95
CA GLN A 36 36.42 -17.86 5.36
C GLN A 36 36.74 -17.56 3.89
N LEU A 37 35.83 -16.88 3.18
CA LEU A 37 36.02 -16.50 1.77
C LEU A 37 37.27 -15.63 1.55
N GLN A 38 37.58 -14.70 2.45
CA GLN A 38 38.78 -13.87 2.33
C GLN A 38 40.09 -14.67 2.43
N ASN A 39 40.10 -15.73 3.25
CA ASN A 39 41.27 -16.61 3.36
C ASN A 39 41.39 -17.51 2.13
N HIS A 40 40.26 -17.97 1.58
CA HIS A 40 40.25 -18.70 0.31
C HIS A 40 40.75 -17.85 -0.86
N LEU A 41 40.30 -16.60 -1.02
CA LEU A 41 40.74 -15.73 -2.13
C LEU A 41 42.26 -15.54 -2.18
N LYS A 42 42.93 -15.52 -1.01
CA LYS A 42 44.40 -15.45 -0.93
C LYS A 42 45.09 -16.70 -1.48
N GLN A 43 44.44 -17.85 -1.46
CA GLN A 43 44.99 -19.15 -1.88
C GLN A 43 44.29 -19.73 -3.13
N CYS A 44 43.27 -19.04 -3.66
CA CYS A 44 42.47 -19.53 -4.77
C CYS A 44 43.34 -19.73 -6.03
N GLY A 45 43.42 -20.98 -6.50
CA GLY A 45 44.24 -21.37 -7.64
C GLY A 45 43.71 -20.86 -8.99
N SER A 46 42.43 -20.49 -9.08
CA SER A 46 41.78 -20.05 -10.31
C SER A 46 41.95 -18.55 -10.61
N ILE A 47 42.53 -17.78 -9.68
CA ILE A 47 42.85 -16.37 -9.89
C ILE A 47 43.98 -16.25 -10.93
N LEU A 48 43.79 -15.36 -11.90
CA LEU A 48 44.78 -15.07 -12.94
C LEU A 48 45.85 -14.11 -12.42
N GLU A 49 47.11 -14.51 -12.50
CA GLU A 49 48.27 -13.67 -12.17
C GLU A 49 49.14 -13.49 -13.42
N GLN A 50 49.77 -12.33 -13.52
CA GLN A 50 50.72 -12.07 -14.60
C GLN A 50 51.99 -12.90 -14.39
N CYS A 51 52.54 -13.45 -15.47
CA CYS A 51 53.77 -14.23 -15.41
C CYS A 51 54.92 -13.43 -14.74
N PRO A 52 55.66 -13.99 -13.77
CA PRO A 52 56.75 -13.30 -13.08
C PRO A 52 57.87 -12.84 -14.01
N LEU A 53 58.09 -13.56 -15.10
CA LEU A 53 59.08 -13.23 -16.15
C LEU A 53 58.52 -12.21 -17.18
N ARG A 54 57.33 -11.66 -16.91
CA ARG A 54 56.64 -10.62 -17.71
C ARG A 54 56.59 -10.93 -19.21
N CYS A 55 56.37 -12.19 -19.57
CA CYS A 55 56.18 -12.60 -20.97
C CYS A 55 54.86 -12.10 -21.58
N GLY A 56 54.03 -11.39 -20.81
CA GLY A 56 52.73 -10.85 -21.24
C GLY A 56 51.53 -11.77 -20.98
N ALA A 57 51.76 -13.03 -20.59
CA ALA A 57 50.69 -14.00 -20.30
C ALA A 57 50.08 -13.83 -18.89
N TRP A 58 48.77 -14.01 -18.79
CA TRP A 58 47.98 -14.09 -17.55
C TRP A 58 47.62 -15.55 -17.28
N ILE A 59 48.10 -16.11 -16.19
CA ILE A 59 48.05 -17.55 -15.91
C ILE A 59 47.31 -17.79 -14.59
N GLN A 60 46.48 -18.81 -14.53
CA GLN A 60 45.84 -19.21 -13.28
C GLN A 60 46.92 -19.61 -12.26
N ARG A 61 46.82 -19.12 -11.04
CA ARG A 61 47.81 -19.32 -9.97
C ARG A 61 48.23 -20.79 -9.82
N LYS A 62 47.30 -21.74 -9.98
CA LYS A 62 47.57 -23.20 -9.92
C LYS A 62 48.49 -23.73 -11.04
N HIS A 63 48.61 -23.02 -12.16
CA HIS A 63 49.45 -23.41 -13.31
C HIS A 63 50.64 -22.45 -13.50
N LYS A 64 50.92 -21.61 -12.49
CA LYS A 64 52.01 -20.63 -12.55
C LYS A 64 53.38 -21.31 -12.69
N ASP A 65 53.65 -22.33 -11.89
CA ASP A 65 54.96 -22.99 -11.86
C ASP A 65 55.22 -23.85 -13.11
N THR A 66 54.17 -24.47 -13.67
CA THR A 66 54.27 -25.16 -14.96
C THR A 66 54.56 -24.18 -16.08
N HIS A 67 53.84 -23.05 -16.15
CA HIS A 67 54.11 -22.04 -17.16
C HIS A 67 55.50 -21.41 -17.03
N VAL A 68 55.97 -21.09 -15.82
CA VAL A 68 57.31 -20.48 -15.63
C VAL A 68 58.40 -21.40 -16.19
N ARG A 69 58.27 -22.72 -16.01
CA ARG A 69 59.21 -23.72 -16.56
C ARG A 69 59.21 -23.83 -18.07
N GLU A 70 58.16 -23.38 -18.73
CA GLU A 70 57.98 -23.42 -20.19
C GLU A 70 57.95 -22.00 -20.80
N CYS A 71 58.27 -20.98 -19.98
CA CYS A 71 58.09 -19.59 -20.35
C CYS A 71 59.16 -19.16 -21.39
N PRO A 72 58.75 -18.53 -22.52
CA PRO A 72 59.67 -18.09 -23.58
C PRO A 72 60.76 -17.11 -23.13
N GLN A 73 60.58 -16.46 -21.97
CA GLN A 73 61.56 -15.52 -21.39
C GLN A 73 62.55 -16.21 -20.44
N MET A 74 62.37 -17.50 -20.11
CA MET A 74 63.24 -18.20 -19.17
C MET A 74 64.61 -18.54 -19.75
N GLU A 75 64.73 -18.81 -21.05
CA GLU A 75 66.04 -18.97 -21.70
C GLU A 75 66.85 -17.67 -21.75
N LYS A 76 66.18 -16.52 -21.93
CA LYS A 76 66.82 -15.19 -21.91
C LYS A 76 67.40 -14.85 -20.54
N ALA A 77 66.77 -15.31 -19.45
CA ALA A 77 67.27 -15.14 -18.08
C ALA A 77 68.41 -16.10 -17.71
N ARG A 78 68.54 -17.27 -18.37
CA ARG A 78 69.66 -18.21 -18.17
C ARG A 78 70.94 -17.80 -18.90
N ASN A 79 70.84 -17.08 -20.02
CA ASN A 79 72.00 -16.63 -20.80
C ASN A 79 72.66 -15.34 -20.27
N SER A 80 72.15 -14.75 -19.19
CA SER A 80 72.70 -13.56 -18.53
C SER A 80 73.54 -13.87 -17.28
N THR A 81 74.19 -15.03 -17.23
CA THR A 81 75.34 -15.24 -16.34
C THR A 81 76.63 -14.97 -17.12
N SER A 82 77.23 -13.81 -16.84
CA SER A 82 78.55 -13.41 -17.32
C SER A 82 79.61 -14.48 -17.04
N PRO A 83 80.57 -14.69 -17.95
CA PRO A 83 81.89 -15.17 -17.59
C PRO A 83 82.86 -13.99 -17.48
N SER A 84 83.49 -13.94 -16.32
CA SER A 84 84.78 -13.31 -16.02
C SER A 84 85.90 -13.77 -16.95
N HIS A 85 87.05 -13.08 -16.86
CA HIS A 85 88.34 -13.29 -17.55
C HIS A 85 88.53 -12.47 -18.84
N ALA A 86 89.68 -11.89 -19.16
CA ALA A 86 90.93 -11.62 -18.45
C ALA A 86 91.75 -10.70 -19.38
N SER A 87 92.50 -9.74 -18.84
CA SER A 87 93.58 -9.10 -19.61
C SER A 87 94.66 -10.13 -19.92
N MET A 88 95.08 -10.21 -21.19
CA MET A 88 96.31 -10.89 -21.62
C MET A 88 97.07 -10.02 -22.63
N PRO A 89 98.41 -10.11 -22.67
CA PRO A 89 99.29 -9.08 -23.23
C PRO A 89 99.56 -9.26 -24.73
N ALA A 90 99.98 -8.16 -25.36
CA ALA A 90 100.34 -8.05 -26.77
C ALA A 90 101.51 -8.98 -27.16
N PRO A 91 101.48 -9.61 -28.35
CA PRO A 91 102.63 -10.32 -28.89
C PRO A 91 103.54 -9.36 -29.69
N ALA A 92 104.83 -9.40 -29.39
CA ALA A 92 105.88 -8.87 -30.27
C ALA A 92 106.33 -9.97 -31.26
N PRO A 93 106.65 -9.60 -32.52
CA PRO A 93 107.78 -10.25 -33.19
C PRO A 93 108.58 -9.23 -34.08
N PRO A 94 109.66 -9.62 -34.78
CA PRO A 94 111.04 -9.56 -34.32
C PRO A 94 111.91 -8.60 -35.19
N VAL A 95 113.20 -8.46 -34.81
CA VAL A 95 114.23 -7.59 -35.42
C VAL A 95 115.39 -8.48 -35.94
N PRO A 96 116.32 -8.07 -36.84
CA PRO A 96 116.31 -7.31 -38.11
C PRO A 96 116.90 -8.17 -39.29
N PRO A 97 117.28 -7.58 -40.44
CA PRO A 97 118.71 -7.26 -40.61
C PRO A 97 118.98 -5.90 -41.27
N ALA A 98 120.20 -5.41 -41.09
CA ALA A 98 120.71 -4.18 -41.68
C ALA A 98 120.96 -4.32 -43.19
N SER A 99 120.36 -3.44 -43.99
CA SER A 99 120.95 -2.97 -45.24
C SER A 99 120.51 -1.53 -45.49
N VAL A 100 121.49 -0.64 -45.46
CA VAL A 100 121.44 0.73 -45.97
C VAL A 100 120.88 0.69 -47.41
N HIS A 101 119.97 1.61 -47.76
CA HIS A 101 120.01 2.45 -48.97
C HIS A 101 118.64 3.11 -49.28
N THR A 102 118.68 4.45 -49.32
CA THR A 102 117.86 5.36 -50.16
C THR A 102 116.33 5.35 -49.99
N TRP A 103 115.82 6.00 -48.94
CA TRP A 103 114.50 6.63 -49.02
C TRP A 103 114.65 7.92 -49.85
N SER A 104 114.27 7.86 -51.13
CA SER A 104 114.02 9.06 -51.93
C SER A 104 112.56 9.44 -51.75
N PRO A 105 112.21 10.71 -51.47
CA PRO A 105 110.82 11.14 -51.49
C PRO A 105 110.30 10.89 -52.91
N ARG A 106 109.45 9.88 -53.10
CA ARG A 106 108.60 9.87 -54.30
C ARG A 106 107.69 11.08 -54.13
N SER A 107 107.93 12.12 -54.92
CA SER A 107 106.98 13.18 -55.12
C SER A 107 105.71 12.53 -55.66
N VAL A 108 104.73 12.32 -54.80
CA VAL A 108 103.36 12.05 -55.25
C VAL A 108 102.99 13.27 -56.11
N PRO A 109 102.58 13.09 -57.37
CA PRO A 109 102.17 14.22 -58.21
C PRO A 109 101.15 15.05 -57.43
N LEU A 110 101.36 16.36 -57.37
CA LEU A 110 100.46 17.28 -56.64
C LEU A 110 98.99 17.07 -57.04
N GLU A 111 98.74 16.68 -58.29
CA GLU A 111 97.43 16.35 -58.84
C GLU A 111 96.75 15.14 -58.16
N ASP A 112 97.50 14.09 -57.80
CA ASP A 112 96.96 12.93 -57.08
C ASP A 112 96.58 13.30 -55.64
N CYS A 113 97.40 14.13 -54.98
CA CYS A 113 97.10 14.66 -53.65
C CYS A 113 95.88 15.59 -53.67
N VAL A 114 95.75 16.45 -54.69
CA VAL A 114 94.60 17.35 -54.87
C VAL A 114 93.34 16.54 -55.12
N SER A 115 93.37 15.55 -56.02
CA SER A 115 92.20 14.70 -56.31
C SER A 115 91.76 13.86 -55.09
N TYR A 116 92.70 13.38 -54.28
CA TYR A 116 92.41 12.71 -53.01
C TYR A 116 91.73 13.68 -52.02
N LEU A 117 92.25 14.89 -51.85
CA LEU A 117 91.67 15.90 -50.97
C LEU A 117 90.29 16.36 -51.46
N GLU A 118 90.08 16.50 -52.77
CA GLU A 118 88.76 16.81 -53.34
C GLU A 118 87.75 15.70 -53.07
N LYS A 119 88.17 14.43 -53.19
CA LYS A 119 87.34 13.27 -52.86
C LYS A 119 87.03 13.21 -51.36
N GLU A 120 88.00 13.48 -50.50
CA GLU A 120 87.78 13.53 -49.05
C GLU A 120 86.87 14.69 -48.65
N VAL A 121 87.01 15.87 -49.27
CA VAL A 121 86.09 17.00 -49.06
C VAL A 121 84.68 16.66 -49.56
N ALA A 122 84.55 15.95 -50.68
CA ALA A 122 83.25 15.46 -51.17
C ALA A 122 82.63 14.43 -50.22
N ASN A 123 83.41 13.50 -49.70
CA ASN A 123 82.98 12.52 -48.70
C ASN A 123 82.53 13.21 -47.40
N ILE A 124 83.32 14.16 -46.90
CA ILE A 124 82.99 14.95 -45.70
C ILE A 124 81.68 15.73 -45.91
N LYS A 125 81.49 16.35 -47.09
CA LYS A 125 80.23 17.03 -47.42
C LYS A 125 79.04 16.07 -47.41
N LEU A 126 79.19 14.88 -47.97
CA LEU A 126 78.14 13.86 -48.00
C LEU A 126 77.77 13.41 -46.58
N VAL A 127 78.76 13.10 -45.74
CA VAL A 127 78.53 12.74 -44.33
C VAL A 127 77.85 13.88 -43.57
N ILE A 128 78.26 15.14 -43.78
CA ILE A 128 77.60 16.30 -43.15
C ILE A 128 76.14 16.41 -43.59
N THR A 129 75.84 16.18 -44.88
CA THR A 129 74.46 16.22 -45.38
C THR A 129 73.61 15.07 -44.83
N GLU A 130 74.16 13.86 -44.74
CA GLU A 130 73.48 12.71 -44.14
C GLU A 130 73.22 12.96 -42.64
N GLU A 131 74.22 13.44 -41.90
CA GLU A 131 74.07 13.81 -40.49
C GLU A 131 73.06 14.95 -40.28
N SER A 132 72.99 15.93 -41.19
CA SER A 132 71.93 16.96 -41.12
C SER A 132 70.55 16.37 -41.34
N SER A 133 70.39 15.48 -42.32
CA SER A 133 69.11 14.82 -42.58
C SER A 133 68.67 13.93 -41.42
N HIS A 134 69.61 13.25 -40.77
CA HIS A 134 69.33 12.42 -39.60
C HIS A 134 68.89 13.27 -38.40
N ARG A 135 69.52 14.43 -38.17
CA ARG A 135 69.07 15.38 -37.14
C ARG A 135 67.67 15.94 -37.43
N ASP A 136 67.36 16.23 -38.68
CA ASP A 136 66.03 16.72 -39.06
C ASP A 136 64.96 15.64 -38.80
N ILE A 137 65.21 14.38 -39.16
CA ILE A 137 64.33 13.25 -38.85
C ILE A 137 64.12 13.13 -37.34
N GLN A 138 65.21 13.10 -36.56
CA GLN A 138 65.13 13.03 -35.09
C GLN A 138 64.33 14.19 -34.49
N SER A 139 64.48 15.41 -35.04
CA SER A 139 63.69 16.58 -34.62
C SER A 139 62.20 16.36 -34.86
N THR A 140 61.81 15.85 -36.04
CA THR A 140 60.40 15.56 -36.35
C THR A 140 59.81 14.44 -35.50
N GLU A 141 60.60 13.41 -35.17
CA GLU A 141 60.18 12.33 -34.27
C GLU A 141 59.97 12.86 -32.84
N MET A 142 60.86 13.72 -32.35
CA MET A 142 60.73 14.39 -31.06
C MET A 142 59.49 15.29 -31.01
N GLU A 143 59.22 16.06 -32.07
CA GLU A 143 58.00 16.87 -32.19
C GLU A 143 56.74 15.99 -32.12
N THR A 144 56.75 14.87 -32.85
CA THR A 144 55.65 13.89 -32.87
C THR A 144 55.41 13.28 -31.49
N ILE A 145 56.48 12.93 -30.76
CA ILE A 145 56.38 12.43 -29.39
C ILE A 145 55.80 13.50 -28.46
N ARG A 146 56.24 14.76 -28.60
CA ARG A 146 55.73 15.88 -27.82
C ARG A 146 54.24 16.09 -28.04
N SER A 147 53.76 16.07 -29.29
CA SER A 147 52.32 16.14 -29.61
C SER A 147 51.52 14.97 -29.03
N LYS A 148 52.06 13.74 -29.10
CA LYS A 148 51.41 12.57 -28.48
C LYS A 148 51.32 12.69 -26.95
N LEU A 149 52.34 13.26 -26.30
CA LEU A 149 52.34 13.48 -24.86
C LEU A 149 51.23 14.47 -24.44
N VAL A 150 51.07 15.57 -25.19
CA VAL A 150 49.99 16.56 -24.95
C VAL A 150 48.62 15.90 -25.06
N LEU A 151 48.38 15.09 -26.10
CA LEU A 151 47.11 14.37 -26.26
C LEU A 151 46.84 13.39 -25.11
N VAL A 152 47.88 12.73 -24.59
CA VAL A 152 47.76 11.86 -23.42
C VAL A 152 47.41 12.68 -22.18
N GLU A 153 48.05 13.83 -21.97
CA GLU A 153 47.80 14.73 -20.86
C GLU A 153 46.35 15.25 -20.88
N GLU A 154 45.88 15.76 -22.02
CA GLU A 154 44.49 16.21 -22.22
C GLU A 154 43.50 15.08 -21.92
N ARG A 155 43.76 13.87 -22.42
CA ARG A 155 42.91 12.71 -22.16
C ARG A 155 42.89 12.33 -20.67
N THR A 156 44.04 12.41 -19.98
CA THR A 156 44.10 12.17 -18.53
C THR A 156 43.36 13.24 -17.74
N GLN A 157 43.45 14.51 -18.12
CA GLN A 157 42.72 15.60 -17.48
C GLN A 157 41.20 15.42 -17.66
N HIS A 158 40.75 15.06 -18.86
CA HIS A 158 39.34 14.77 -19.09
C HIS A 158 38.87 13.56 -18.27
N PHE A 159 39.67 12.50 -18.19
CA PHE A 159 39.36 11.34 -17.35
C PHE A 159 39.25 11.72 -15.87
N LEU A 160 40.19 12.51 -15.34
CA LEU A 160 40.15 13.00 -13.96
C LEU A 160 38.91 13.88 -13.70
N SER A 161 38.58 14.78 -14.62
CA SER A 161 37.36 15.59 -14.52
C SER A 161 36.10 14.72 -14.44
N THR A 162 36.03 13.70 -15.28
CA THR A 162 34.90 12.73 -15.29
C THR A 162 34.81 11.98 -13.97
N LEU A 163 35.95 11.54 -13.40
CA LEU A 163 35.99 10.87 -12.11
C LEU A 163 35.54 11.79 -10.96
N VAL A 164 35.92 13.07 -10.99
CA VAL A 164 35.49 14.06 -9.99
C VAL A 164 33.99 14.28 -10.07
N SER A 165 33.43 14.45 -11.28
CA SER A 165 31.98 14.59 -11.48
C SER A 165 31.22 13.33 -11.03
N LEU A 166 31.73 12.13 -11.34
CA LEU A 166 31.12 10.88 -10.89
C LEU A 166 31.16 10.77 -9.36
N ARG A 167 32.28 11.13 -8.72
CA ARG A 167 32.39 11.15 -7.26
C ARG A 167 31.37 12.09 -6.64
N ALA A 168 31.23 13.32 -7.16
CA ALA A 168 30.23 14.27 -6.67
C ALA A 168 28.80 13.72 -6.81
N ALA A 169 28.48 13.08 -7.94
CA ALA A 169 27.17 12.46 -8.14
C ALA A 169 26.91 11.31 -7.15
N VAL A 170 27.92 10.51 -6.82
CA VAL A 170 27.83 9.45 -5.80
C VAL A 170 27.63 10.03 -4.40
N ASP A 171 28.36 11.10 -4.05
CA ASP A 171 28.23 11.77 -2.76
C ASP A 171 26.83 12.42 -2.60
N ASP A 172 26.27 12.98 -3.67
CA ASP A 172 24.90 13.51 -3.70
C ASP A 172 23.84 12.41 -3.58
N GLU A 173 24.04 11.26 -4.23
CA GLU A 173 23.14 10.11 -4.06
C GLU A 173 23.20 9.54 -2.65
N ALA A 174 24.40 9.44 -2.06
CA ALA A 174 24.57 9.01 -0.67
C ALA A 174 23.86 9.95 0.31
N SER A 175 23.97 11.28 0.09
CA SER A 175 23.31 12.29 0.91
C SER A 175 21.79 12.22 0.78
N ARG A 176 21.26 12.04 -0.44
CA ARG A 176 19.82 11.85 -0.67
C ARG A 176 19.29 10.58 0.01
N SER A 177 20.01 9.48 -0.10
CA SER A 177 19.67 8.22 0.56
C SER A 177 19.65 8.35 2.09
N ALA A 178 20.63 9.05 2.66
CA ALA A 178 20.67 9.32 4.10
C ALA A 178 19.48 10.18 4.57
N ASN A 179 19.14 11.23 3.82
CA ASN A 179 17.98 12.09 4.11
C ASN A 179 16.67 11.29 4.02
N TRP A 180 16.52 10.45 2.99
CA TRP A 180 15.34 9.61 2.84
C TRP A 180 15.22 8.60 3.98
N ALA A 181 16.33 7.99 4.41
CA ALA A 181 16.34 7.09 5.56
C ALA A 181 16.00 7.80 6.88
N ALA A 182 16.45 9.05 7.07
CA ALA A 182 16.10 9.86 8.24
C ALA A 182 14.61 10.20 8.26
N GLN A 183 14.05 10.62 7.11
CA GLN A 183 12.63 10.90 6.96
C GLN A 183 11.78 9.67 7.24
N PHE A 184 12.15 8.52 6.65
CA PHE A 184 11.43 7.27 6.89
C PHE A 184 11.41 6.86 8.37
N LYS A 185 12.53 7.04 9.08
CA LYS A 185 12.60 6.79 10.53
C LYS A 185 11.66 7.71 11.31
N HIS A 186 11.60 8.99 10.96
CA HIS A 186 10.71 9.95 11.58
C HIS A 186 9.24 9.60 11.33
N ASP A 187 8.89 9.25 10.10
CA ASP A 187 7.53 8.85 9.74
C ASP A 187 7.11 7.55 10.44
N LEU A 188 8.03 6.58 10.55
CA LEU A 188 7.81 5.36 11.31
C LEU A 188 7.57 5.62 12.81
N ALA A 189 8.31 6.56 13.41
CA ALA A 189 8.09 6.98 14.78
C ALA A 189 6.72 7.65 14.97
N ASN A 190 6.28 8.48 14.03
CA ASN A 190 4.96 9.11 14.07
C ASN A 190 3.82 8.08 13.96
N VAL A 191 3.97 7.11 13.05
CA VAL A 191 3.01 5.99 12.94
C VAL A 191 2.96 5.19 14.24
N GLN A 192 4.10 4.92 14.86
CA GLN A 192 4.15 4.22 16.14
C GLN A 192 3.44 4.99 17.26
N ILE A 193 3.63 6.30 17.34
CA ILE A 193 2.91 7.16 18.30
C ILE A 193 1.40 7.13 18.04
N ALA A 194 0.98 7.26 16.78
CA ALA A 194 -0.44 7.21 16.40
C ALA A 194 -1.08 5.87 16.77
N LEU A 195 -0.39 4.75 16.50
CA LEU A 195 -0.84 3.42 16.91
C LEU A 195 -0.96 3.29 18.42
N GLN A 196 -0.03 3.86 19.18
CA GLN A 196 -0.08 3.83 20.64
C GLN A 196 -1.25 4.65 21.20
N VAL A 197 -1.56 5.81 20.61
CA VAL A 197 -2.74 6.62 20.97
C VAL A 197 -4.03 5.85 20.68
N ILE A 198 -4.13 5.23 19.49
CA ILE A 198 -5.29 4.41 19.12
C ILE A 198 -5.45 3.24 20.09
N MET A 199 -4.36 2.57 20.47
CA MET A 199 -4.40 1.46 21.41
C MET A 199 -4.93 1.89 22.78
N ILE A 200 -4.48 3.04 23.30
CA ILE A 200 -4.98 3.60 24.57
C ILE A 200 -6.48 3.92 24.49
N ASP A 201 -6.92 4.55 23.40
CA ASP A 201 -8.34 4.88 23.17
C ASP A 201 -9.22 3.62 23.03
N CYS A 202 -8.72 2.58 22.34
CA CYS A 202 -9.39 1.29 22.25
C CYS A 202 -9.53 0.60 23.61
N CYS A 203 -8.48 0.60 24.45
CA CYS A 203 -8.57 0.07 25.81
C CYS A 203 -9.60 0.83 26.65
N ALA A 204 -9.58 2.15 26.62
CA ALA A 204 -10.55 2.97 27.37
C ALA A 204 -12.00 2.70 26.92
N LYS A 205 -12.22 2.48 25.62
CA LYS A 205 -13.54 2.11 25.09
C LYS A 205 -13.97 0.71 25.53
N GLU A 206 -13.06 -0.25 25.62
CA GLU A 206 -13.39 -1.60 26.10
C GLU A 206 -13.88 -1.57 27.55
N ASP A 207 -13.21 -0.80 28.42
CA ASP A 207 -13.64 -0.63 29.82
C ASP A 207 -15.06 -0.05 29.92
N VAL A 208 -15.37 0.96 29.10
CA VAL A 208 -16.71 1.57 29.04
C VAL A 208 -17.74 0.57 28.52
N ILE A 209 -17.40 -0.21 27.49
CA ILE A 209 -18.27 -1.26 26.95
C ILE A 209 -18.55 -2.33 28.02
N GLN A 210 -17.53 -2.73 28.78
CA GLN A 210 -17.66 -3.73 29.84
C GLN A 210 -18.55 -3.22 30.98
N TYR A 211 -18.36 -1.96 31.39
CA TYR A 211 -19.23 -1.30 32.36
C TYR A 211 -20.69 -1.25 31.87
N LEU A 212 -20.92 -0.79 30.64
CA LEU A 212 -22.27 -0.73 30.06
C LEU A 212 -22.91 -2.11 29.96
N LYS A 213 -22.16 -3.14 29.57
CA LYS A 213 -22.66 -4.54 29.54
C LYS A 213 -23.14 -4.98 30.92
N GLN A 214 -22.34 -4.73 31.95
CA GLN A 214 -22.69 -5.07 33.32
C GLN A 214 -23.96 -4.33 33.76
N THR A 215 -24.02 -3.01 33.58
CA THR A 215 -25.20 -2.22 33.96
C THR A 215 -26.46 -2.67 33.21
N VAL A 216 -26.35 -3.00 31.92
CA VAL A 216 -27.49 -3.50 31.14
C VAL A 216 -27.98 -4.85 31.66
N GLU A 217 -27.07 -5.74 32.08
CA GLU A 217 -27.45 -7.05 32.61
C GLU A 217 -28.10 -6.91 33.99
N GLU A 218 -27.57 -6.05 34.86
CA GLU A 218 -28.19 -5.72 36.16
C GLU A 218 -29.61 -5.13 35.99
N GLU A 219 -29.82 -4.24 35.00
CA GLU A 219 -31.16 -3.72 34.68
C GLU A 219 -32.09 -4.80 34.10
N ARG A 220 -31.55 -5.78 33.36
CA ARG A 220 -32.35 -6.90 32.83
C ARG A 220 -32.81 -7.82 33.94
N GLU A 221 -31.92 -8.18 34.87
CA GLU A 221 -32.26 -9.01 36.03
C GLU A 221 -33.33 -8.32 36.88
N ARG A 222 -33.13 -7.03 37.21
CA ARG A 222 -34.12 -6.26 37.96
C ARG A 222 -35.47 -6.18 37.26
N ASN A 223 -35.47 -6.01 35.93
CA ASN A 223 -36.70 -6.03 35.14
C ASN A 223 -37.36 -7.42 35.11
N ALA A 224 -36.60 -8.50 35.10
CA ALA A 224 -37.12 -9.86 35.16
C ALA A 224 -37.78 -10.14 36.51
N GLU A 225 -37.13 -9.74 37.61
CA GLU A 225 -37.68 -9.82 38.97
C GLU A 225 -38.98 -9.02 39.10
N ASN A 226 -38.99 -7.77 38.64
CA ASN A 226 -40.19 -6.93 38.64
C ASN A 226 -41.33 -7.54 37.83
N ARG A 227 -41.04 -8.17 36.68
CA ARG A 227 -42.06 -8.88 35.89
C ARG A 227 -42.62 -10.09 36.62
N ALA A 228 -41.76 -10.90 37.25
CA ALA A 228 -42.19 -12.07 38.02
C ALA A 228 -43.05 -11.67 39.23
N ALA A 229 -42.68 -10.58 39.92
CA ALA A 229 -43.46 -10.02 41.01
C ALA A 229 -44.85 -9.56 40.53
N LEU A 230 -44.90 -8.81 39.41
CA LEU A 230 -46.16 -8.34 38.83
C LEU A 230 -47.07 -9.51 38.40
N GLU A 231 -46.49 -10.57 37.82
CA GLU A 231 -47.24 -11.77 37.42
C GLU A 231 -47.83 -12.50 38.63
N THR A 232 -47.10 -12.53 39.74
CA THR A 232 -47.57 -13.09 41.01
C THR A 232 -48.73 -12.27 41.59
N GLU A 233 -48.61 -10.94 41.64
CA GLU A 233 -49.70 -10.06 42.08
C GLU A 233 -50.95 -10.22 41.20
N LEU A 234 -50.78 -10.37 39.89
CA LEU A 234 -51.88 -10.54 38.94
C LEU A 234 -52.61 -11.88 39.14
N LEU A 235 -51.86 -12.95 39.45
CA LEU A 235 -52.43 -14.26 39.82
C LEU A 235 -53.19 -14.21 41.15
N GLU A 236 -52.71 -13.44 42.12
CA GLU A 236 -53.40 -13.22 43.39
C GLU A 236 -54.68 -12.41 43.21
N ALA A 237 -54.61 -11.29 42.48
CA ALA A 237 -55.78 -10.46 42.14
C ALA A 237 -56.85 -11.27 41.40
N ARG A 238 -56.44 -12.17 40.49
CA ARG A 238 -57.35 -13.07 39.78
C ARG A 238 -58.05 -14.05 40.75
N ARG A 239 -57.31 -14.64 41.70
CA ARG A 239 -57.90 -15.49 42.75
C ARG A 239 -58.91 -14.73 43.61
N SER A 240 -58.56 -13.52 44.04
CA SER A 240 -59.47 -12.66 44.83
C SER A 240 -60.74 -12.31 44.04
N SER A 241 -60.60 -12.01 42.75
CA SER A 241 -61.74 -11.74 41.85
C SER A 241 -62.66 -12.97 41.70
N GLU A 242 -62.10 -14.17 41.55
CA GLU A 242 -62.87 -15.42 41.49
C GLU A 242 -63.62 -15.70 42.80
N GLN A 243 -63.00 -15.44 43.96
CA GLN A 243 -63.65 -15.55 45.27
C GLN A 243 -64.81 -14.54 45.42
N LEU A 244 -64.61 -13.29 45.00
CA LEU A 244 -65.67 -12.27 44.97
C LEU A 244 -66.84 -12.69 44.07
N ALA A 245 -66.57 -13.27 42.90
CA ALA A 245 -67.60 -13.78 42.00
C ALA A 245 -68.40 -14.91 42.66
N GLN A 246 -67.75 -15.84 43.36
CA GLN A 246 -68.41 -16.92 44.12
C GLN A 246 -69.31 -16.37 45.24
N LEU A 247 -68.81 -15.40 46.02
CA LEU A 247 -69.59 -14.75 47.08
C LEU A 247 -70.79 -13.98 46.51
N SER A 248 -70.63 -13.32 45.36
CA SER A 248 -71.73 -12.63 44.67
C SER A 248 -72.83 -13.58 44.20
N ALA A 249 -72.45 -14.76 43.69
CA ALA A 249 -73.39 -15.80 43.29
C ALA A 249 -74.15 -16.37 44.49
N LEU A 250 -73.46 -16.60 45.62
CA LEU A 250 -74.06 -17.05 46.87
C LEU A 250 -75.05 -16.01 47.43
N ARG A 251 -74.70 -14.71 47.36
CA ARG A 251 -75.61 -13.60 47.73
C ARG A 251 -76.89 -13.63 46.89
N SER A 252 -76.78 -13.85 45.59
CA SER A 252 -77.94 -13.91 44.68
C SER A 252 -78.84 -15.12 44.99
N GLN A 253 -78.26 -16.28 45.34
CA GLN A 253 -79.03 -17.44 45.81
C GLN A 253 -79.77 -17.15 47.12
N LEU A 254 -79.12 -16.47 48.08
CA LEU A 254 -79.72 -16.08 49.36
C LEU A 254 -80.79 -14.98 49.23
N GLN A 255 -80.74 -14.15 48.19
CA GLN A 255 -81.79 -13.16 47.89
C GLN A 255 -83.04 -13.81 47.26
N ASN A 256 -82.90 -14.98 46.64
CA ASN A 256 -84.02 -15.76 46.10
C ASN A 256 -84.68 -16.70 47.13
N SER A 257 -84.03 -16.96 48.28
CA SER A 257 -84.65 -17.64 49.41
C SER A 257 -85.50 -16.65 50.24
N GLY A 258 -86.78 -17.01 50.46
CA GLY A 258 -87.82 -16.16 51.05
C GLY A 258 -87.57 -15.65 52.49
N PRO A 259 -88.52 -14.84 53.01
CA PRO A 259 -88.24 -13.80 53.99
C PRO A 259 -88.27 -14.30 55.44
N ASP A 260 -87.14 -14.27 56.13
CA ASP A 260 -87.07 -14.04 57.58
C ASP A 260 -85.70 -13.43 57.97
N ARG A 261 -85.77 -12.23 58.57
CA ARG A 261 -84.79 -11.32 59.25
C ARG A 261 -83.25 -11.63 59.30
N PRO A 262 -82.35 -10.62 59.48
CA PRO A 262 -82.50 -9.16 59.39
C PRO A 262 -81.69 -8.57 58.21
N SER A 263 -82.30 -7.66 57.45
CA SER A 263 -81.80 -7.15 56.17
C SER A 263 -80.76 -6.02 56.25
N ILE A 264 -80.54 -5.46 57.44
CA ILE A 264 -79.73 -4.23 57.62
C ILE A 264 -78.22 -4.52 57.66
N ASP A 265 -77.77 -5.60 58.31
CA ASP A 265 -76.34 -5.95 58.39
C ASP A 265 -75.75 -6.37 57.04
N ARG A 266 -76.51 -7.09 56.22
CA ARG A 266 -76.03 -7.56 54.90
C ARG A 266 -75.89 -6.43 53.87
N LEU A 267 -76.72 -5.39 53.95
CA LEU A 267 -76.60 -4.22 53.08
C LEU A 267 -75.34 -3.41 53.41
N ALA A 268 -75.06 -3.19 54.70
CA ALA A 268 -73.85 -2.50 55.16
C ALA A 268 -72.57 -3.26 54.77
N VAL A 269 -72.53 -4.59 54.95
CA VAL A 269 -71.39 -5.43 54.54
C VAL A 269 -71.12 -5.32 53.02
N LEU A 270 -72.17 -5.18 52.21
CA LEU A 270 -72.03 -5.09 50.76
C LEU A 270 -71.71 -3.67 50.27
N GLU A 271 -72.14 -2.64 50.99
CA GLU A 271 -71.63 -1.29 50.76
C GLU A 271 -70.12 -1.22 51.04
N VAL A 272 -69.67 -1.79 52.16
CA VAL A 272 -68.23 -1.87 52.50
C VAL A 272 -67.45 -2.64 51.42
N ALA A 273 -67.91 -3.82 51.02
CA ALA A 273 -67.25 -4.59 49.95
C ALA A 273 -67.22 -3.84 48.60
N THR A 274 -68.25 -3.05 48.27
CA THR A 274 -68.23 -2.21 47.05
C THR A 274 -67.40 -0.94 47.18
N ALA A 275 -67.14 -0.47 48.40
CA ALA A 275 -66.21 0.63 48.66
C ALA A 275 -64.77 0.12 48.55
N ASP A 276 -64.47 -1.06 49.09
CA ASP A 276 -63.16 -1.71 48.98
C ASP A 276 -62.82 -2.00 47.51
N ALA A 277 -63.76 -2.58 46.74
CA ALA A 277 -63.55 -2.81 45.31
C ALA A 277 -63.34 -1.51 44.50
N ARG A 278 -63.96 -0.40 44.92
CA ARG A 278 -63.70 0.91 44.29
C ARG A 278 -62.34 1.48 44.68
N ALA A 279 -61.88 1.25 45.91
CA ALA A 279 -60.56 1.66 46.37
C ALA A 279 -59.47 0.87 45.63
N GLU A 280 -59.62 -0.45 45.49
CA GLU A 280 -58.72 -1.31 44.72
C GLU A 280 -58.68 -0.91 43.24
N ALA A 281 -59.84 -0.63 42.62
CA ALA A 281 -59.90 -0.16 41.24
C ALA A 281 -59.21 1.21 41.05
N ALA A 282 -59.34 2.12 42.03
CA ALA A 282 -58.64 3.40 42.01
C ALA A 282 -57.12 3.23 42.18
N GLU A 283 -56.68 2.29 43.01
CA GLU A 283 -55.26 1.94 43.17
C GLU A 283 -54.67 1.34 41.89
N HIS A 284 -55.39 0.41 41.26
CA HIS A 284 -54.99 -0.16 39.96
C HIS A 284 -54.93 0.90 38.86
N ALA A 285 -55.87 1.83 38.83
CA ALA A 285 -55.84 2.96 37.89
C ALA A 285 -54.59 3.84 38.10
N ALA A 286 -54.24 4.13 39.36
CA ALA A 286 -53.03 4.90 39.69
C ALA A 286 -51.74 4.16 39.29
N LYS A 287 -51.66 2.85 39.53
CA LYS A 287 -50.53 2.00 39.09
C LYS A 287 -50.40 2.00 37.57
N MET A 288 -51.51 1.88 36.84
CA MET A 288 -51.52 1.86 35.38
C MET A 288 -51.07 3.20 34.78
N ASP A 289 -51.40 4.32 35.43
CA ASP A 289 -50.92 5.65 35.04
C ASP A 289 -49.41 5.83 35.22
N ILE A 290 -48.82 5.24 36.27
CA ILE A 290 -47.37 5.24 36.49
C ILE A 290 -46.68 4.45 35.38
N VAL A 291 -47.12 3.22 35.10
CA VAL A 291 -46.57 2.36 34.04
C VAL A 291 -46.67 3.04 32.66
N SER A 292 -47.79 3.69 32.38
CA SER A 292 -47.97 4.44 31.12
C SER A 292 -47.02 5.64 30.99
N ARG A 293 -46.66 6.27 32.11
CA ARG A 293 -45.67 7.37 32.13
C ARG A 293 -44.27 6.85 31.88
N ASP A 294 -43.89 5.75 32.52
CA ASP A 294 -42.58 5.13 32.38
C ASP A 294 -42.37 4.58 30.97
N LEU A 295 -43.41 3.95 30.38
CA LEU A 295 -43.36 3.50 28.98
C LEU A 295 -43.13 4.66 28.01
N ARG A 296 -43.75 5.82 28.27
CA ARG A 296 -43.52 7.05 27.47
C ARG A 296 -42.10 7.59 27.65
N ALA A 297 -41.56 7.56 28.88
CA ALA A 297 -40.19 7.98 29.15
C ALA A 297 -39.17 7.07 28.47
N LEU A 298 -39.37 5.75 28.56
CA LEU A 298 -38.53 4.74 27.91
C LEU A 298 -38.59 4.83 26.39
N THR A 299 -39.76 5.11 25.83
CA THR A 299 -39.91 5.35 24.39
C THR A 299 -39.09 6.58 23.97
N LYS A 300 -39.11 7.67 24.75
CA LYS A 300 -38.30 8.87 24.47
C LYS A 300 -36.80 8.59 24.56
N SER A 301 -36.34 7.85 25.59
CA SER A 301 -34.92 7.52 25.73
C SER A 301 -34.42 6.61 24.60
N TYR A 302 -35.23 5.63 24.18
CA TYR A 302 -34.93 4.79 23.01
C TYR A 302 -34.76 5.62 21.73
N HIS A 303 -35.65 6.58 21.47
CA HIS A 303 -35.54 7.46 20.30
C HIS A 303 -34.29 8.34 20.38
N LYS A 304 -33.93 8.82 21.57
CA LYS A 304 -32.70 9.60 21.79
C LYS A 304 -31.46 8.77 21.49
N LEU A 305 -31.35 7.58 22.08
CA LEU A 305 -30.21 6.67 21.88
C LEU A 305 -30.07 6.26 20.40
N ARG A 306 -31.20 6.01 19.72
CA ARG A 306 -31.22 5.72 18.28
C ARG A 306 -30.67 6.88 17.45
N THR A 307 -30.95 8.12 17.84
CA THR A 307 -30.45 9.32 17.17
C THR A 307 -28.94 9.48 17.40
N GLU A 308 -28.49 9.32 18.64
CA GLU A 308 -27.06 9.36 18.98
C GLU A 308 -26.26 8.29 18.24
N LEU A 309 -26.79 7.06 18.12
CA LEU A 309 -26.16 5.99 17.34
C LEU A 309 -26.05 6.35 15.84
N ALA A 310 -27.07 6.99 15.27
CA ALA A 310 -27.03 7.45 13.88
C ALA A 310 -25.93 8.53 13.69
N ASP A 311 -25.82 9.46 14.64
CA ASP A 311 -24.78 10.50 14.63
C ASP A 311 -23.36 9.92 14.80
N PHE A 312 -23.19 8.95 15.70
CA PHE A 312 -21.91 8.25 15.86
C PHE A 312 -21.54 7.48 14.59
N GLN A 313 -22.49 6.80 13.97
CA GLN A 313 -22.28 6.09 12.72
C GLN A 313 -21.93 7.05 11.58
N ALA A 314 -22.56 8.23 11.52
CA ALA A 314 -22.23 9.29 10.57
C ALA A 314 -20.79 9.80 10.76
N LYS A 315 -20.38 10.07 12.01
CA LYS A 315 -19.01 10.50 12.35
C LYS A 315 -17.95 9.45 12.01
N ILE A 316 -18.21 8.18 12.30
CA ILE A 316 -17.31 7.07 11.95
C ILE A 316 -17.20 6.93 10.43
N SER A 317 -18.31 7.08 9.69
CA SER A 317 -18.30 7.02 8.23
C SER A 317 -17.58 8.21 7.57
N PHE A 318 -17.54 9.39 8.21
CA PHE A 318 -16.78 10.54 7.74
C PHE A 318 -15.26 10.36 7.88
N ASN A 319 -14.81 9.58 8.87
CA ASN A 319 -13.39 9.31 9.11
C ASN A 319 -12.82 8.16 8.25
N HIS A 320 -13.66 7.43 7.52
CA HIS A 320 -13.23 6.38 6.59
C HIS A 320 -12.93 6.98 5.20
N HIS A 321 -11.91 7.84 5.13
CA HIS A 321 -11.47 8.47 3.88
C HIS A 321 -10.83 7.50 2.88
N GLU A 322 -10.68 6.22 3.23
CA GLU A 322 -9.86 5.28 2.48
C GLU A 322 -10.60 4.61 1.29
N MET A 323 -11.91 4.81 1.13
CA MET A 323 -12.67 4.19 0.02
C MET A 323 -13.76 5.06 -0.61
N GLY A 324 -13.87 6.35 -0.25
CA GLY A 324 -14.78 7.29 -0.90
C GLY A 324 -14.19 7.87 -2.18
N SER A 325 -15.01 8.42 -3.07
CA SER A 325 -14.55 9.21 -4.22
C SER A 325 -15.03 10.66 -4.13
N ASP A 326 -14.27 11.59 -4.71
CA ASP A 326 -14.53 13.02 -4.72
C ASP A 326 -14.55 13.64 -6.13
N ASP A 327 -14.68 12.84 -7.17
CA ASP A 327 -14.72 13.28 -8.59
C ASP A 327 -16.05 12.97 -9.30
N GLY A 328 -17.06 12.49 -8.57
CA GLY A 328 -18.34 12.07 -9.12
C GLY A 328 -18.35 10.64 -9.68
N HIS A 329 -17.21 9.94 -9.65
CA HIS A 329 -17.07 8.56 -10.09
C HIS A 329 -16.68 7.65 -8.92
N PHE A 330 -17.56 6.72 -8.56
CA PHE A 330 -17.32 5.82 -7.43
C PHE A 330 -17.54 4.35 -7.83
N ILE A 331 -16.57 3.49 -7.56
CA ILE A 331 -16.68 2.04 -7.79
C ILE A 331 -16.73 1.31 -6.46
N TRP A 332 -17.87 0.70 -6.18
CA TRP A 332 -18.09 -0.12 -4.98
C TRP A 332 -17.79 -1.59 -5.26
N ARG A 333 -16.71 -2.07 -4.64
CA ARG A 333 -16.36 -3.50 -4.59
C ARG A 333 -17.11 -4.19 -3.44
N ILE A 334 -17.87 -5.22 -3.77
CA ILE A 334 -18.66 -6.02 -2.83
C ILE A 334 -18.03 -7.42 -2.80
N GLU A 335 -17.24 -7.67 -1.76
CA GLU A 335 -16.63 -8.98 -1.50
C GLU A 335 -17.55 -9.90 -0.71
N ASN A 336 -17.24 -11.20 -0.70
CA ASN A 336 -17.98 -12.24 0.01
C ASN A 336 -19.47 -12.26 -0.39
N TYR A 337 -19.76 -12.12 -1.68
CA TYR A 337 -21.13 -11.99 -2.20
C TYR A 337 -22.03 -13.12 -1.71
N THR A 338 -21.55 -14.36 -1.70
CA THR A 338 -22.31 -15.55 -1.31
C THR A 338 -22.74 -15.47 0.16
N ALA A 339 -21.81 -15.08 1.05
CA ALA A 339 -22.12 -14.89 2.47
C ALA A 339 -23.07 -13.72 2.69
N ARG A 340 -22.84 -12.57 2.03
CA ARG A 340 -23.72 -11.39 2.12
C ARG A 340 -25.10 -11.64 1.55
N MET A 341 -25.22 -12.46 0.51
CA MET A 341 -26.50 -12.86 -0.08
C MET A 341 -27.28 -13.81 0.84
N LYS A 342 -26.59 -14.74 1.51
CA LYS A 342 -27.20 -15.59 2.53
C LYS A 342 -27.74 -14.75 3.69
N ASP A 343 -26.91 -13.86 4.22
CA ASP A 343 -27.29 -12.95 5.30
C ASP A 343 -28.47 -12.04 4.90
N ALA A 344 -28.47 -11.50 3.68
CA ALA A 344 -29.59 -10.71 3.17
C ALA A 344 -30.89 -11.52 2.99
N ARG A 345 -30.83 -12.85 2.87
CA ARG A 345 -32.02 -13.72 2.83
C ARG A 345 -32.58 -14.02 4.21
N GLU A 346 -31.71 -14.22 5.18
CA GLU A 346 -32.06 -14.61 6.56
C GLU A 346 -32.45 -13.39 7.40
N ASN A 347 -31.68 -12.31 7.31
CA ASN A 347 -31.73 -11.17 8.22
C ASN A 347 -32.18 -9.85 7.57
N ASP A 348 -32.53 -9.86 6.27
CA ASP A 348 -32.89 -8.66 5.51
C ASP A 348 -31.82 -7.55 5.55
N THR A 349 -30.55 -7.96 5.61
CA THR A 349 -29.41 -7.06 5.72
C THR A 349 -29.28 -6.11 4.52
N VAL A 350 -29.08 -4.82 4.83
CA VAL A 350 -28.83 -3.76 3.85
C VAL A 350 -27.36 -3.39 3.86
N LEU A 351 -26.71 -3.45 2.70
CA LEU A 351 -25.33 -3.01 2.56
C LEU A 351 -25.29 -1.49 2.36
N SER A 352 -24.38 -0.82 3.04
CA SER A 352 -24.12 0.62 2.89
C SER A 352 -22.76 0.86 2.24
N SER A 353 -22.70 1.73 1.24
CA SER A 353 -21.43 2.16 0.65
C SER A 353 -20.70 3.15 1.58
N PRO A 354 -19.38 3.32 1.37
CA PRO A 354 -18.70 4.57 1.72
C PRO A 354 -19.40 5.79 1.14
N ILE A 355 -19.12 6.94 1.73
CA ILE A 355 -19.59 8.23 1.22
C ILE A 355 -18.76 8.60 -0.02
N PHE A 356 -19.41 9.15 -1.04
CA PHE A 356 -18.75 9.71 -2.23
C PHE A 356 -19.36 11.05 -2.60
N ARG A 357 -18.62 11.91 -3.31
CA ARG A 357 -19.07 13.25 -3.70
C ARG A 357 -19.19 13.38 -5.20
N THR A 358 -20.07 14.26 -5.63
CA THR A 358 -20.27 14.61 -7.05
C THR A 358 -19.06 15.31 -7.68
N HIS A 359 -18.30 16.04 -6.88
CA HIS A 359 -17.00 16.65 -7.19
C HIS A 359 -16.34 17.05 -5.86
N LYS A 360 -15.10 17.58 -5.89
CA LYS A 360 -14.24 17.73 -4.69
C LYS A 360 -14.91 18.44 -3.51
N TYR A 361 -15.73 19.43 -3.80
CA TYR A 361 -16.49 20.23 -2.83
C TYR A 361 -18.00 20.14 -3.06
N GLY A 362 -18.46 19.07 -3.71
CA GLY A 362 -19.83 18.88 -4.17
C GLY A 362 -20.76 18.19 -3.18
N TYR A 363 -21.95 17.84 -3.67
CA TYR A 363 -22.95 17.10 -2.90
C TYR A 363 -22.39 15.77 -2.40
N THR A 364 -22.72 15.43 -1.16
CA THR A 364 -22.28 14.22 -0.49
C THR A 364 -23.35 13.13 -0.62
N LEU A 365 -22.96 11.96 -1.14
CA LEU A 365 -23.84 10.86 -1.53
C LEU A 365 -23.47 9.56 -0.82
N LYS A 366 -24.46 8.70 -0.61
CA LYS A 366 -24.28 7.33 -0.09
C LYS A 366 -25.26 6.37 -0.76
N ALA A 367 -24.76 5.22 -1.18
CA ALA A 367 -25.57 4.16 -1.76
C ALA A 367 -25.97 3.12 -0.71
N GLU A 368 -27.19 2.59 -0.84
CA GLU A 368 -27.66 1.41 -0.11
C GLU A 368 -28.04 0.32 -1.10
N LEU A 369 -27.67 -0.92 -0.79
CA LEU A 369 -27.89 -2.09 -1.63
C LEU A 369 -28.54 -3.21 -0.84
N ASN A 370 -29.67 -3.71 -1.35
CA ASN A 370 -30.35 -4.87 -0.83
C ASN A 370 -30.17 -5.99 -1.85
N LEU A 371 -29.26 -6.92 -1.56
CA LEU A 371 -28.95 -8.03 -2.47
C LEU A 371 -30.17 -8.92 -2.71
N ASN A 372 -30.98 -9.15 -1.66
CA ASN A 372 -32.20 -9.94 -1.76
C ASN A 372 -33.45 -9.12 -2.15
N GLY A 373 -33.34 -7.81 -2.38
CA GLY A 373 -34.45 -6.93 -2.73
C GLY A 373 -35.38 -6.58 -1.58
N ILE A 374 -36.25 -5.58 -1.78
CA ILE A 374 -37.17 -5.07 -0.75
C ILE A 374 -38.64 -5.32 -1.14
N GLY A 375 -39.47 -5.64 -0.15
CA GLY A 375 -40.92 -5.73 -0.27
C GLY A 375 -41.35 -6.74 -1.34
N LYS A 376 -42.24 -6.33 -2.27
CA LYS A 376 -42.73 -7.19 -3.37
C LYS A 376 -41.65 -7.69 -4.34
N TRP A 377 -40.45 -7.13 -4.28
CA TRP A 377 -39.32 -7.49 -5.14
C TRP A 377 -38.30 -8.41 -4.44
N LYS A 378 -38.53 -8.72 -3.16
CA LYS A 378 -37.69 -9.61 -2.37
C LYS A 378 -37.58 -10.99 -3.03
N GLY A 379 -36.38 -11.56 -3.04
CA GLY A 379 -36.05 -12.85 -3.66
C GLY A 379 -35.97 -12.86 -5.18
N ARG A 380 -36.24 -11.73 -5.87
CA ARG A 380 -36.26 -11.68 -7.35
C ARG A 380 -35.39 -10.60 -7.96
N HIS A 381 -35.10 -9.54 -7.22
CA HIS A 381 -34.31 -8.40 -7.71
C HIS A 381 -33.33 -7.95 -6.64
N ILE A 382 -32.15 -7.48 -7.08
CA ILE A 382 -31.33 -6.58 -6.29
C ILE A 382 -31.97 -5.20 -6.37
N THR A 383 -32.09 -4.51 -5.23
CA THR A 383 -32.56 -3.13 -5.19
C THR A 383 -31.49 -2.21 -4.62
N CYS A 384 -31.15 -1.16 -5.38
CA CYS A 384 -30.19 -0.14 -4.97
C CYS A 384 -30.87 1.23 -4.93
N THR A 385 -30.48 2.06 -3.96
CA THR A 385 -30.88 3.46 -3.86
C THR A 385 -29.65 4.30 -3.53
N VAL A 386 -29.68 5.56 -3.95
CA VAL A 386 -28.66 6.56 -3.58
C VAL A 386 -29.35 7.67 -2.84
N ARG A 387 -28.75 8.09 -1.73
CA ARG A 387 -29.27 9.15 -0.86
C ARG A 387 -28.26 10.29 -0.76
N LEU A 388 -28.82 11.48 -0.64
CA LEU A 388 -28.09 12.68 -0.27
C LEU A 388 -27.83 12.66 1.23
N VAL A 389 -26.59 12.88 1.65
CA VAL A 389 -26.16 12.97 3.05
C VAL A 389 -25.61 14.37 3.29
N GLY A 390 -25.74 14.89 4.51
CA GLY A 390 -25.19 16.20 4.87
C GLY A 390 -23.68 16.27 4.63
N GLY A 391 -23.26 17.20 3.80
CA GLY A 391 -21.87 17.48 3.46
C GLY A 391 -21.35 18.76 4.13
N PRO A 392 -20.03 18.88 4.37
CA PRO A 392 -19.44 20.09 4.96
C PRO A 392 -19.52 21.31 4.02
N TYR A 393 -19.68 21.06 2.71
CA TYR A 393 -19.75 22.09 1.67
C TYR A 393 -21.18 22.42 1.25
N ASP A 394 -22.20 21.78 1.83
CA ASP A 394 -23.61 22.02 1.49
C ASP A 394 -24.04 23.50 1.49
N PRO A 395 -23.54 24.38 2.39
CA PRO A 395 -23.84 25.81 2.35
C PRO A 395 -23.35 26.55 1.09
N LEU A 396 -22.41 25.96 0.35
CA LEU A 396 -21.82 26.54 -0.87
C LEU A 396 -22.47 25.99 -2.14
N LEU A 397 -23.38 25.01 -2.02
CA LEU A 397 -23.99 24.32 -3.15
C LEU A 397 -25.33 24.94 -3.53
N GLU A 398 -25.71 24.76 -4.80
CA GLU A 398 -27.01 25.17 -5.29
C GLU A 398 -28.13 24.29 -4.73
N TRP A 399 -29.30 24.88 -4.47
CA TRP A 399 -30.47 24.13 -4.01
C TRP A 399 -31.71 24.69 -4.69
N PRO A 400 -32.68 23.87 -5.13
CA PRO A 400 -32.79 22.41 -4.97
C PRO A 400 -31.77 21.61 -5.80
N CYS A 401 -31.25 20.51 -5.25
CA CYS A 401 -30.36 19.64 -6.02
C CYS A 401 -31.16 18.79 -7.02
N ASP A 402 -30.63 18.65 -8.24
CA ASP A 402 -31.15 17.81 -9.32
C ASP A 402 -29.96 17.05 -9.91
N LEU A 403 -29.80 15.78 -9.55
CA LEU A 403 -28.64 14.97 -9.92
C LEU A 403 -29.08 13.73 -10.69
N ASN A 404 -28.43 13.44 -11.81
CA ASN A 404 -28.63 12.19 -12.53
C ASN A 404 -27.49 11.21 -12.25
N ILE A 405 -27.81 10.12 -11.56
CA ILE A 405 -26.82 9.13 -11.13
C ILE A 405 -26.97 7.88 -11.99
N ASN A 406 -25.96 7.56 -12.78
CA ASN A 406 -25.88 6.28 -13.49
C ASN A 406 -25.25 5.24 -12.59
N ILE A 407 -25.96 4.14 -12.36
CA ILE A 407 -25.53 3.00 -11.57
C ILE A 407 -25.28 1.84 -12.53
N VAL A 408 -24.06 1.32 -12.52
CA VAL A 408 -23.57 0.33 -13.47
C VAL A 408 -23.13 -0.92 -12.73
N LEU A 409 -23.82 -2.04 -12.94
CA LEU A 409 -23.36 -3.35 -12.51
C LEU A 409 -22.38 -3.89 -13.54
N LYS A 410 -21.12 -4.07 -13.13
CA LYS A 410 -20.02 -4.45 -14.04
C LYS A 410 -20.03 -5.94 -14.35
N ASP A 411 -19.94 -6.26 -15.63
CA ASP A 411 -19.61 -7.60 -16.11
C ASP A 411 -18.08 -7.80 -16.11
N GLN A 412 -17.62 -9.01 -15.74
CA GLN A 412 -16.21 -9.32 -15.47
C GLN A 412 -15.63 -10.39 -16.42
N PRO A 413 -15.78 -10.27 -17.75
CA PRO A 413 -15.21 -11.24 -18.69
C PRO A 413 -13.68 -11.14 -18.75
N ALA A 414 -13.02 -12.14 -19.32
CA ALA A 414 -11.56 -12.12 -19.49
C ALA A 414 -11.08 -10.95 -20.37
N ASN A 415 -11.89 -10.53 -21.36
CA ASN A 415 -11.62 -9.38 -22.21
C ASN A 415 -12.65 -8.27 -21.94
N ARG A 416 -12.20 -7.16 -21.33
CA ARG A 416 -13.09 -6.05 -20.93
C ARG A 416 -13.87 -5.42 -22.09
N LYS A 417 -13.39 -5.51 -23.34
CA LYS A 417 -14.12 -5.01 -24.52
C LYS A 417 -15.41 -5.77 -24.82
N GLN A 418 -15.57 -6.97 -24.26
CA GLN A 418 -16.76 -7.82 -24.43
C GLN A 418 -17.73 -7.69 -23.26
N ALA A 419 -17.44 -6.82 -22.29
CA ALA A 419 -18.26 -6.70 -21.09
C ALA A 419 -19.64 -6.14 -21.40
N MET A 420 -20.66 -6.81 -20.89
CA MET A 420 -22.06 -6.43 -21.02
C MET A 420 -22.56 -5.86 -19.69
N ASP A 421 -22.16 -4.63 -19.36
CA ASP A 421 -22.55 -3.98 -18.11
C ASP A 421 -24.06 -3.65 -18.08
N ILE A 422 -24.71 -3.76 -16.90
CA ILE A 422 -26.10 -3.32 -16.70
C ILE A 422 -26.11 -1.88 -16.19
N VAL A 423 -26.61 -0.95 -16.99
CA VAL A 423 -26.74 0.46 -16.63
C VAL A 423 -28.17 0.79 -16.21
N LYS A 424 -28.32 1.49 -15.08
CA LYS A 424 -29.59 2.03 -14.58
C LYS A 424 -29.40 3.47 -14.12
N SER A 425 -30.21 4.39 -14.61
CA SER A 425 -30.18 5.79 -14.18
C SER A 425 -31.17 6.06 -13.06
N LEU A 426 -30.75 6.87 -12.09
CA LEU A 426 -31.55 7.30 -10.95
C LEU A 426 -31.49 8.82 -10.87
N GLN A 427 -32.65 9.46 -10.93
CA GLN A 427 -32.80 10.91 -10.79
C GLN A 427 -33.00 11.24 -9.31
N LEU A 428 -32.07 11.99 -8.72
CA LEU A 428 -32.11 12.41 -7.33
C LEU A 428 -32.47 13.89 -7.25
N ARG A 429 -33.71 14.20 -6.86
CA ARG A 429 -34.25 15.57 -6.81
C ARG A 429 -34.70 15.94 -5.42
N ARG A 430 -34.08 16.94 -4.78
CA ARG A 430 -34.59 17.50 -3.52
C ARG A 430 -35.46 18.71 -3.82
N LYS A 431 -36.79 18.57 -3.80
CA LYS A 431 -37.69 19.72 -3.99
C LYS A 431 -37.61 20.67 -2.79
N SER A 432 -37.45 21.97 -3.03
CA SER A 432 -37.57 23.00 -1.99
C SER A 432 -38.96 22.89 -1.34
N SER A 433 -39.01 22.81 -0.02
CA SER A 433 -40.26 22.72 0.76
C SER A 433 -40.97 24.06 0.87
N SER A 434 -41.18 24.78 -0.24
CA SER A 434 -41.87 26.07 -0.24
C SER A 434 -43.31 25.91 -0.70
N LYS A 435 -44.17 25.51 0.24
CA LYS A 435 -45.57 25.95 0.29
C LYS A 435 -46.03 25.95 1.76
N ARG A 436 -45.59 26.95 2.52
CA ARG A 436 -46.33 27.41 3.68
C ARG A 436 -46.77 28.85 3.44
N HIS A 437 -48.05 29.01 3.69
CA HIS A 437 -48.90 30.18 3.55
C HIS A 437 -48.32 31.48 4.11
N ASP A 438 -48.74 32.57 3.46
CA ASP A 438 -48.84 33.93 3.96
C ASP A 438 -49.36 34.05 5.40
N TYR A 439 -48.93 35.13 6.07
CA TYR A 439 -49.23 35.61 7.44
C TYR A 439 -48.57 34.83 8.58
N ASP A 440 -47.50 35.34 9.19
CA ASP A 440 -47.59 36.35 10.27
C ASP A 440 -46.18 36.76 10.78
N HIS A 441 -46.12 37.91 11.44
CA HIS A 441 -44.92 38.62 11.91
C HIS A 441 -44.00 37.85 12.89
N ALA A 442 -42.71 38.22 12.83
CA ALA A 442 -41.68 38.15 13.89
C ALA A 442 -41.04 36.79 14.22
N ASP A 443 -39.86 36.52 13.63
CA ASP A 443 -38.63 36.28 14.41
C ASP A 443 -37.38 36.28 13.50
N GLU A 444 -36.51 37.27 13.67
CA GLU A 444 -35.24 37.47 12.94
C GLU A 444 -34.09 36.67 13.59
N GLU A 445 -34.30 35.39 13.92
CA GLU A 445 -33.27 34.59 14.64
C GLU A 445 -33.09 33.14 14.17
N ALA A 446 -33.58 32.78 12.98
CA ALA A 446 -33.55 31.39 12.47
C ALA A 446 -32.59 31.13 11.30
N LYS A 447 -31.52 31.93 11.12
CA LYS A 447 -30.56 31.74 10.00
C LYS A 447 -29.41 30.75 10.26
N THR A 448 -29.27 30.16 11.43
CA THR A 448 -28.08 29.33 11.75
C THR A 448 -28.34 28.14 12.67
N LYS A 449 -29.47 27.41 12.50
CA LYS A 449 -29.67 26.15 13.22
C LYS A 449 -30.19 25.02 12.33
N SER A 450 -29.30 24.06 12.09
CA SER A 450 -29.46 22.62 12.37
C SER A 450 -29.17 21.67 11.19
N ASN A 451 -28.06 20.93 11.33
CA ASN A 451 -27.81 19.69 10.62
C ASN A 451 -28.79 18.56 11.05
N GLU A 452 -29.47 18.69 12.19
CA GLU A 452 -30.49 17.73 12.66
C GLU A 452 -31.80 17.75 11.84
N ALA A 453 -32.15 18.89 11.21
CA ALA A 453 -33.35 18.98 10.37
C ALA A 453 -33.18 18.28 9.01
N LEU A 454 -31.94 18.02 8.58
CA LEU A 454 -31.64 17.37 7.31
C LEU A 454 -32.14 15.92 7.28
N ASP A 455 -31.99 15.17 8.37
CA ASP A 455 -32.37 13.75 8.39
C ASP A 455 -33.90 13.54 8.47
N LYS A 456 -34.61 14.43 9.17
CA LYS A 456 -36.09 14.43 9.20
C LYS A 456 -36.71 14.84 7.85
N SER A 457 -36.06 15.72 7.09
CA SER A 457 -36.50 16.09 5.73
C SER A 457 -36.19 15.02 4.68
N VAL A 458 -35.12 14.24 4.85
CA VAL A 458 -34.75 13.13 3.95
C VAL A 458 -35.77 11.99 4.03
N LEU A 459 -36.42 11.80 5.19
CA LEU A 459 -37.55 10.87 5.36
C LEU A 459 -38.81 11.21 4.54
N GLN A 460 -38.95 12.45 4.06
CA GLN A 460 -40.09 12.86 3.24
C GLN A 460 -39.83 12.75 1.72
N MET A 461 -38.62 12.37 1.31
CA MET A 461 -38.33 12.05 -0.08
C MET A 461 -38.70 10.59 -0.35
N LYS A 462 -39.57 10.36 -1.35
CA LYS A 462 -39.89 9.01 -1.83
C LYS A 462 -38.58 8.36 -2.29
N ARG A 463 -38.05 7.42 -1.51
CA ARG A 463 -36.84 6.66 -1.87
C ARG A 463 -37.01 6.08 -3.26
N GLN A 464 -36.12 6.49 -4.17
CA GLN A 464 -36.11 6.01 -5.53
C GLN A 464 -35.16 4.82 -5.60
N TYR A 465 -35.62 3.74 -6.21
CA TYR A 465 -34.87 2.49 -6.31
C TYR A 465 -34.65 2.15 -7.76
N ILE A 466 -33.46 1.61 -8.04
CA ILE A 466 -33.25 0.82 -9.24
C ILE A 466 -33.46 -0.66 -8.92
N PHE A 467 -33.86 -1.42 -9.92
CA PHE A 467 -34.17 -2.84 -9.81
C PHE A 467 -33.33 -3.60 -10.84
N ILE A 468 -32.55 -4.57 -10.37
CA ILE A 468 -31.75 -5.47 -11.21
C ILE A 468 -32.27 -6.88 -10.97
N PRO A 469 -32.92 -7.53 -11.96
CA PRO A 469 -33.44 -8.88 -11.80
C PRO A 469 -32.32 -9.88 -11.48
N HIS A 470 -32.56 -10.80 -10.53
CA HIS A 470 -31.61 -11.89 -10.24
C HIS A 470 -31.36 -12.78 -11.45
N ALA A 471 -32.39 -13.03 -12.26
CA ALA A 471 -32.26 -13.78 -13.52
C ALA A 471 -31.31 -13.12 -14.53
N SER A 472 -31.03 -11.82 -14.42
CA SER A 472 -30.02 -11.16 -15.25
C SER A 472 -28.60 -11.50 -14.83
N LEU A 473 -28.39 -11.83 -13.55
CA LEU A 473 -27.07 -12.15 -13.00
C LEU A 473 -26.52 -13.48 -13.52
N GLU A 474 -27.39 -14.38 -13.96
CA GLU A 474 -27.03 -15.69 -14.52
C GLU A 474 -26.51 -15.61 -15.96
N LYS A 475 -26.69 -14.46 -16.64
CA LYS A 475 -26.38 -14.32 -18.07
C LYS A 475 -24.89 -14.07 -18.37
N PHE A 476 -24.19 -13.38 -17.47
CA PHE A 476 -22.80 -12.95 -17.64
C PHE A 476 -22.05 -12.99 -16.29
N ASP A 477 -20.74 -12.72 -16.30
CA ASP A 477 -19.84 -12.82 -15.15
C ASP A 477 -19.97 -11.59 -14.21
N TYR A 478 -21.19 -11.22 -13.81
CA TYR A 478 -21.41 -10.11 -12.88
C TYR A 478 -20.89 -10.40 -11.47
N ILE A 479 -20.87 -11.68 -11.09
CA ILE A 479 -20.31 -12.18 -9.84
C ILE A 479 -19.20 -13.15 -10.22
N LYS A 480 -17.96 -12.80 -9.89
CA LYS A 480 -16.78 -13.60 -10.21
C LYS A 480 -15.86 -13.64 -9.01
N ASN A 481 -15.35 -14.83 -8.67
CA ASN A 481 -14.53 -15.06 -7.48
C ASN A 481 -15.18 -14.51 -6.19
N ASP A 482 -16.50 -14.67 -6.07
CA ASP A 482 -17.30 -14.16 -4.94
C ASP A 482 -17.30 -12.62 -4.76
N VAL A 483 -17.02 -11.89 -5.84
CA VAL A 483 -16.98 -10.42 -5.87
C VAL A 483 -17.93 -9.84 -6.92
N MET A 484 -18.65 -8.79 -6.54
CA MET A 484 -19.50 -7.96 -7.39
C MET A 484 -19.00 -6.51 -7.40
N PHE A 485 -19.14 -5.80 -8.52
CA PHE A 485 -18.79 -4.38 -8.63
C PHE A 485 -19.99 -3.54 -9.09
N LEU A 486 -20.29 -2.48 -8.33
CA LEU A 486 -21.25 -1.44 -8.72
C LEU A 486 -20.52 -0.11 -8.88
N GLU A 487 -20.63 0.47 -10.06
CA GLU A 487 -20.08 1.78 -10.38
C GLU A 487 -21.19 2.83 -10.38
N PHE A 488 -20.89 4.00 -9.82
CA PHE A 488 -21.78 5.14 -9.67
C PHE A 488 -21.13 6.33 -10.37
N LEU A 489 -21.86 6.94 -11.30
CA LEU A 489 -21.44 8.12 -12.04
C LEU A 489 -22.49 9.21 -11.77
N ALA A 490 -22.11 10.22 -11.00
CA ALA A 490 -22.99 11.34 -10.70
C ALA A 490 -22.74 12.48 -11.69
N ASN A 491 -23.68 12.67 -12.62
CA ASN A 491 -23.64 13.76 -13.58
C ASN A 491 -24.53 14.90 -13.08
N GLN A 492 -24.02 16.14 -13.12
CA GLN A 492 -24.81 17.36 -12.93
C GLN A 492 -25.43 17.81 -14.24
#